data_AF-A0A959KPR0-F1
#
_entry.id   AF-A0A959KPR0-F1
#
_cell.length_a   1.000
_cell.length_b   1.000
_cell.length_c   1.000
_cell.angle_alpha   90.00
_cell.angle_beta   90.00
_cell.angle_gamma   90.00
#
_symmetry.space_group_name_H-M   'P 1'
#
loop_
_entity.id
_entity.type
_entity.pdbx_description
1 polymer ?
#
loop_
_entity_poly.entity_id
_entity_poly.type
_entity_poly.pdbx_seq_one_letter_code
_entity_poly.pdbx_strand_id
1 'polypeptide(L)'
;SVGVAGDFNGWDPGNGPLTQAGSTDLFYRSYIFEPNARLDYKFVVGSNWILDPLNPNTVLGGFGPNSELAMPDYVQPWEIVYDPDIPHGQVETFQ
;
A
#
# COMPACT_ATOMS: atom_id res chain seq x y z
N SER A 1 -13.90 -14.40 -0.38
CA SER A 1 -14.13 -12.96 -0.16
C SER A 1 -12.93 -12.20 -0.70
N VAL A 2 -13.15 -10.95 -1.12
CA VAL A 2 -12.07 -10.02 -1.49
C VAL A 2 -12.24 -8.76 -0.65
N GLY A 3 -11.17 -8.33 -0.01
CA GLY A 3 -11.14 -7.13 0.81
C GLY A 3 -9.87 -6.32 0.60
N VAL A 4 -9.84 -5.13 1.17
CA VAL A 4 -8.65 -4.27 1.26
C VAL A 4 -8.42 -3.90 2.72
N ALA A 5 -7.18 -3.92 3.15
CA ALA A 5 -6.76 -3.51 4.47
C ALA A 5 -5.65 -2.47 4.33
N GLY A 6 -5.71 -1.40 5.11
CA GLY A 6 -4.75 -0.32 5.07
C GLY A 6 -4.96 0.68 6.20
N ASP A 7 -4.19 1.76 6.17
CA ASP A 7 -4.18 2.76 7.24
C ASP A 7 -5.58 3.35 7.52
N PHE A 8 -6.38 3.52 6.47
CA PHE A 8 -7.72 4.10 6.53
C PHE A 8 -8.80 3.20 7.16
N ASN A 9 -8.52 1.92 7.41
CA ASN A 9 -9.47 1.00 8.05
C ASN A 9 -8.88 0.16 9.19
N GLY A 10 -7.75 0.62 9.75
CA GLY A 10 -7.09 -0.05 10.87
C GLY A 10 -6.55 -1.44 10.52
N TRP A 11 -6.18 -1.64 9.25
CA TRP A 11 -5.65 -2.91 8.76
C TRP A 11 -6.60 -4.12 8.94
N ASP A 12 -7.92 -3.88 9.00
CA ASP A 12 -8.93 -4.93 9.09
C ASP A 12 -9.68 -5.11 7.75
N PRO A 13 -9.46 -6.23 7.03
CA PRO A 13 -10.16 -6.49 5.77
C PRO A 13 -11.67 -6.71 5.95
N GLY A 14 -12.14 -7.02 7.16
CA GLY A 14 -13.55 -7.08 7.52
C GLY A 14 -14.24 -5.71 7.47
N ASN A 15 -13.48 -4.64 7.72
CA ASN A 15 -13.91 -3.25 7.51
C ASN A 15 -13.66 -2.77 6.07
N GLY A 16 -13.10 -3.64 5.23
CA GLY A 16 -12.66 -3.37 3.87
C GLY A 16 -13.21 -4.26 2.75
N PRO A 17 -14.41 -4.90 2.82
CA PRO A 17 -14.88 -5.75 1.72
C PRO A 17 -15.03 -4.98 0.41
N LEU A 18 -14.59 -5.58 -0.71
CA LEU A 18 -14.85 -5.08 -2.07
C LEU A 18 -16.19 -5.61 -2.58
N THR A 19 -16.84 -4.84 -3.44
CA THR A 19 -18.10 -5.20 -4.10
C THR A 19 -17.81 -5.85 -5.45
N GLN A 20 -18.39 -7.02 -5.70
CA GLN A 20 -18.31 -7.68 -7.01
C GLN A 20 -19.25 -6.97 -8.01
N ALA A 21 -18.74 -6.64 -9.19
CA ALA A 21 -19.53 -6.03 -10.25
C ALA A 21 -20.39 -7.08 -10.96
N GLY A 22 -21.64 -7.24 -10.54
CA GLY A 22 -22.58 -8.20 -11.12
C GLY A 22 -22.06 -9.63 -11.03
N SER A 23 -22.06 -10.35 -12.17
CA SER A 23 -21.54 -11.71 -12.29
C SER A 23 -20.12 -11.80 -12.88
N THR A 24 -19.37 -10.70 -12.84
CA THR A 24 -17.98 -10.64 -13.37
C THR A 24 -16.97 -11.04 -12.30
N ASP A 25 -15.70 -11.11 -12.67
CA ASP A 25 -14.55 -11.25 -11.78
C ASP A 25 -13.97 -9.90 -11.31
N LEU A 26 -14.64 -8.78 -11.62
CA LEU A 26 -14.25 -7.45 -11.19
C LEU A 26 -14.77 -7.16 -9.78
N PHE A 27 -13.87 -6.74 -8.90
CA PHE A 27 -14.17 -6.29 -7.55
C PHE A 27 -13.73 -4.84 -7.38
N TYR A 28 -14.55 -4.01 -6.75
CA TYR A 28 -14.24 -2.59 -6.58
C TYR A 28 -14.62 -2.07 -5.19
N ARG A 29 -13.94 -1.00 -4.81
CA ARG A 29 -14.30 -0.15 -3.68
C ARG A 29 -13.81 1.26 -3.95
N SER A 30 -14.56 2.25 -3.45
CA SER A 30 -14.21 3.65 -3.56
C SER A 30 -14.00 4.25 -2.17
N TYR A 31 -12.96 5.06 -2.04
CA TYR A 31 -12.67 5.86 -0.87
C TYR A 31 -12.41 7.30 -1.30
N ILE A 32 -12.59 8.23 -0.36
CA ILE A 32 -12.22 9.64 -0.51
C ILE A 32 -11.18 9.91 0.56
N PHE A 33 -10.04 10.48 0.14
CA PHE A 33 -8.94 10.87 1.01
C PHE A 33 -8.57 12.32 0.76
N GLU A 34 -7.86 12.91 1.71
CA GLU A 34 -7.28 14.24 1.59
C GLU A 34 -6.31 14.29 0.39
N PRO A 35 -6.23 15.42 -0.34
CA PRO A 35 -5.38 15.52 -1.53
C PRO A 35 -3.89 15.25 -1.28
N ASN A 36 -3.43 15.46 -0.05
CA ASN A 36 -2.06 15.23 0.40
C ASN A 36 -1.92 13.96 1.27
N ALA A 37 -2.88 13.04 1.25
CA ALA A 37 -2.77 11.78 1.96
C ALA A 37 -1.76 10.85 1.28
N ARG A 38 -1.08 10.05 2.11
CA ARG A 38 -0.28 8.90 1.68
C ARG A 38 -0.58 7.73 2.59
N LEU A 39 -0.88 6.57 1.99
CA LEU A 39 -1.51 5.44 2.66
C LEU A 39 -0.86 4.14 2.23
N ASP A 40 -0.71 3.22 3.19
CA ASP A 40 -0.39 1.83 2.91
C ASP A 40 -1.64 0.98 2.76
N TYR A 41 -1.58 0.00 1.87
CA TYR A 41 -2.62 -1.01 1.75
C TYR A 41 -2.14 -2.35 1.17
N LYS A 42 -2.98 -3.37 1.36
CA LYS A 42 -2.92 -4.68 0.70
C LYS A 42 -4.32 -5.14 0.32
N PHE A 43 -4.40 -5.97 -0.72
CA PHE A 43 -5.60 -6.76 -0.97
C PHE A 43 -5.56 -8.06 -0.18
N VAL A 44 -6.74 -8.51 0.26
CA VAL A 44 -6.92 -9.77 0.97
C VAL A 44 -7.88 -10.64 0.18
N VAL A 45 -7.37 -11.70 -0.43
CA VAL A 45 -8.13 -12.67 -1.23
C VAL A 45 -8.27 -13.95 -0.42
N GLY A 46 -9.45 -14.16 0.18
CA GLY A 46 -9.63 -15.20 1.20
C GLY A 46 -8.78 -14.88 2.43
N SER A 47 -7.76 -15.69 2.68
CA SER A 47 -6.75 -15.48 3.74
C SER A 47 -5.42 -14.92 3.22
N ASN A 48 -5.27 -14.76 1.91
CA ASN A 48 -4.00 -14.38 1.29
C ASN A 48 -3.87 -12.86 1.20
N TRP A 49 -2.83 -12.33 1.83
CA TRP A 49 -2.47 -10.92 1.76
C TRP A 49 -1.53 -10.69 0.58
N ILE A 50 -1.94 -9.89 -0.39
CA ILE A 50 -1.17 -9.62 -1.61
C ILE A 50 -0.95 -8.11 -1.78
N LEU A 51 0.18 -7.78 -2.41
CA LEU A 51 0.38 -6.44 -2.96
C LEU A 51 -0.58 -6.24 -4.14
N ASP A 52 -0.88 -4.98 -4.44
CA ASP A 52 -1.55 -4.62 -5.67
C ASP A 52 -0.57 -4.86 -6.84
N PRO A 53 -0.83 -5.86 -7.71
CA PRO A 53 0.11 -6.21 -8.78
C PRO A 53 0.20 -5.14 -9.88
N LEU A 54 -0.71 -4.16 -9.90
CA LEU A 54 -0.73 -3.08 -10.88
C LEU A 54 -0.23 -1.75 -10.31
N ASN A 55 0.07 -1.70 -9.00
CA ASN A 55 0.70 -0.55 -8.39
C ASN A 55 2.19 -0.83 -8.16
N PRO A 56 3.11 -0.19 -8.90
CA PRO A 56 4.55 -0.42 -8.73
C PRO A 56 5.10 0.20 -7.45
N ASN A 57 4.36 1.11 -6.80
CA ASN A 57 4.82 1.81 -5.61
C ASN A 57 4.63 0.93 -4.37
N THR A 58 5.71 0.72 -3.63
CA THR A 58 5.71 -0.07 -2.41
C THR A 58 6.51 0.63 -1.32
N VAL A 59 6.17 0.31 -0.07
CA VAL A 59 6.92 0.77 1.10
C VAL A 59 7.26 -0.40 2.00
N LEU A 60 8.31 -0.26 2.80
CA LEU A 60 8.64 -1.22 3.85
C LEU A 60 7.61 -1.14 4.98
N GLY A 61 6.98 -2.27 5.29
CA GLY A 61 6.15 -2.46 6.48
C GLY A 61 6.81 -3.41 7.47
N GLY A 62 6.23 -3.52 8.68
CA GLY A 62 6.77 -4.37 9.75
C GLY A 62 6.71 -5.88 9.49
N PHE A 63 5.84 -6.33 8.57
CA PHE A 63 5.64 -7.75 8.22
C PHE A 63 5.88 -8.01 6.72
N GLY A 64 6.76 -7.22 6.11
CA GLY A 64 7.00 -7.21 4.68
C GLY A 64 6.45 -5.94 4.00
N PRO A 65 6.64 -5.80 2.69
CA PRO A 65 6.26 -4.58 1.98
C PRO A 65 4.75 -4.41 1.89
N ASN A 66 4.29 -3.17 1.78
CA ASN A 66 2.91 -2.77 1.49
C ASN A 66 2.84 -2.05 0.14
N SER A 67 1.65 -1.99 -0.46
CA SER A 67 1.40 -1.14 -1.63
C SER A 67 1.19 0.29 -1.13
N GLU A 68 1.78 1.27 -1.81
CA GLU A 68 1.66 2.68 -1.42
C GLU A 68 0.68 3.41 -2.35
N LEU A 69 -0.27 4.14 -1.76
CA LEU A 69 -1.10 5.11 -2.44
C LEU A 69 -0.68 6.52 -2.02
N ALA A 70 -0.17 7.32 -2.96
CA ALA A 70 0.06 8.74 -2.77
C ALA A 70 -1.00 9.54 -3.54
N MET A 71 -1.71 10.43 -2.85
CA MET A 71 -2.67 11.33 -3.48
C MET A 71 -1.94 12.46 -4.24
N PRO A 72 -2.59 13.13 -5.22
CA PRO A 72 -1.90 14.02 -6.16
C PRO A 72 -1.10 15.18 -5.54
N ASP A 73 -1.50 15.68 -4.38
CA ASP A 73 -0.83 16.79 -3.68
C ASP A 73 0.15 16.28 -2.61
N TYR A 74 0.35 14.96 -2.48
CA TYR A 74 1.35 14.41 -1.58
C TYR A 74 2.75 14.64 -2.14
N VAL A 75 3.59 15.31 -1.35
CA VAL A 75 5.00 15.53 -1.67
C VAL A 75 5.81 14.47 -0.95
N GLN A 76 6.40 13.55 -1.73
CA GLN A 76 7.35 12.59 -1.19
C GLN A 76 8.53 13.34 -0.54
N PRO A 77 8.95 12.96 0.68
CA PRO A 77 10.11 13.56 1.33
C PRO A 77 11.34 13.38 0.45
N TRP A 78 12.19 14.39 0.35
CA TRP A 78 13.41 14.29 -0.45
C TRP A 78 14.43 13.35 0.23
N GLU A 79 14.31 13.17 1.55
CA GLU A 79 15.19 12.32 2.37
C GLU A 79 15.14 10.84 1.98
N ILE A 80 14.08 10.38 1.32
CA ILE A 80 13.95 9.00 0.85
C ILE A 80 14.46 8.81 -0.59
N VAL A 81 14.80 9.90 -1.28
CA VAL A 81 15.41 9.83 -2.61
C VAL A 81 16.89 9.53 -2.42
N TYR A 82 17.35 8.44 -3.04
CA TYR A 82 18.78 8.10 -3.02
C TYR A 82 19.59 9.17 -3.76
N ASP A 83 20.48 9.84 -3.04
CA ASP A 83 21.39 10.85 -3.58
C ASP A 83 22.82 10.28 -3.66
N PRO A 84 23.34 9.95 -4.86
CA PRO A 84 24.66 9.34 -5.00
C PRO A 84 25.83 10.27 -4.64
N ASP A 85 25.58 11.58 -4.46
CA ASP A 85 26.64 12.58 -4.24
C ASP A 85 26.94 12.82 -2.75
N ILE A 86 26.26 12.13 -1.83
CA ILE A 86 26.50 12.22 -0.39
C ILE A 86 27.09 10.91 0.19
N PRO A 87 27.88 10.98 1.28
CA PRO A 87 28.32 9.76 1.96
C PRO A 87 27.14 8.94 2.50
N HIS A 88 27.14 7.64 2.22
CA HIS A 88 26.12 6.70 2.71
C HIS A 88 26.68 5.72 3.73
N GLY A 89 25.83 5.34 4.69
CA GLY A 89 26.11 4.21 5.58
C GLY A 89 26.07 2.87 4.83
N GLN A 90 26.62 1.84 5.46
CA GLN A 90 26.50 0.46 5.00
C GLN A 90 25.46 -0.28 5.84
N VAL A 91 24.61 -1.07 5.17
CA VAL A 91 23.69 -1.99 5.85
C VAL A 91 24.37 -3.35 5.89
N GLU A 92 24.75 -3.80 7.08
CA GLU A 92 25.34 -5.12 7.31
C GLU A 92 24.26 -6.06 7.84
N THR A 93 24.12 -7.24 7.23
CA THR A 93 23.24 -8.30 7.72
C THR A 93 24.07 -9.30 8.51
N PHE A 94 23.77 -9.46 9.78
CA PHE A 94 24.40 -10.48 10.63
C PHE A 94 23.58 -11.78 10.58
N GLN A 95 24.28 -12.92 10.53
CA GLN A 95 23.67 -14.25 10.62
C GLN A 95 23.59 -14.73 12.07
#